data_AF-A0A7J9UTU6-F1
#
_entry.id   AF-A0A7J9UTU6-F1
#
_cell.length_a   1.000
_cell.length_b   1.000
_cell.length_c   1.000
_cell.angle_alpha   90.00
_cell.angle_beta   90.00
_cell.angle_gamma   90.00
#
_symmetry.space_group_name_H-M   'P 1'
#
loop_
_entity.id
_entity.type
_entity.pdbx_description
1 polymer ?
#
loop_
_entity_poly.entity_id
_entity_poly.type
_entity_poly.pdbx_seq_one_letter_code
_entity_poly.pdbx_strand_id
1 'polypeptide(L)'
;MTGWLYLAALLVALGCLALLDRRWRLVLWADARRGAVVLLAGAVLFLLWDAAAIAAGVYERGGSAAMTGVLLAPELPLEELFFVVFLCYLTLVLRGLVDVVARARGSRALPGAGAVRAEEEVR
;
A
#
# COMPACT_ATOMS: atom_id res chain seq x y z
N MET A 1 -6.10 18.59 19.79
CA MET A 1 -7.04 18.83 18.65
C MET A 1 -6.49 18.30 17.32
N THR A 2 -5.17 18.28 17.13
CA THR A 2 -4.49 17.84 15.90
C THR A 2 -4.53 16.32 15.65
N GLY A 3 -4.58 15.46 16.67
CA GLY A 3 -4.60 14.01 16.46
C GLY A 3 -5.83 13.46 15.75
N TRP A 4 -7.02 14.00 16.05
CA TRP A 4 -8.24 13.59 15.36
C TRP A 4 -8.22 13.97 13.88
N LEU A 5 -7.60 15.10 13.54
CA LEU A 5 -7.37 15.49 12.14
C LEU A 5 -6.38 14.56 11.45
N TYR A 6 -5.32 14.13 12.14
CA TYR A 6 -4.36 13.17 11.58
C TYR A 6 -5.02 11.82 11.31
N LEU A 7 -5.75 11.27 12.29
CA LEU A 7 -6.50 10.03 12.12
C LEU A 7 -7.52 10.15 10.98
N ALA A 8 -8.27 11.26 10.91
CA ALA A 8 -9.21 11.50 9.83
C ALA A 8 -8.52 11.56 8.45
N ALA A 9 -7.36 12.23 8.35
CA ALA A 9 -6.57 12.27 7.13
C ALA A 9 -6.09 10.87 6.70
N LEU A 10 -5.64 10.04 7.65
CA LEU A 10 -5.26 8.65 7.38
C LEU A 10 -6.44 7.82 6.87
N LEU A 11 -7.62 7.93 7.51
CA LEU A 11 -8.81 7.21 7.10
C LEU A 11 -9.31 7.65 5.72
N VAL A 12 -9.27 8.94 5.42
CA VAL A 12 -9.60 9.47 4.08
C VAL A 12 -8.61 8.94 3.05
N ALA A 13 -7.30 8.97 3.34
CA ALA A 13 -6.28 8.46 2.44
C ALA A 13 -6.42 6.94 2.19
N LEU A 14 -6.70 6.16 3.25
CA LEU A 14 -7.02 4.73 3.15
C LEU A 14 -8.26 4.48 2.28
N GLY A 15 -9.30 5.29 2.45
CA GLY A 15 -10.51 5.23 1.63
C GLY A 15 -10.20 5.49 0.16
N CYS A 16 -9.39 6.51 -0.15
CA CYS A 16 -8.93 6.80 -1.50
C CYS A 16 -8.14 5.62 -2.11
N LEU A 17 -7.24 5.00 -1.34
CA LEU A 17 -6.50 3.82 -1.78
C LEU A 17 -7.43 2.62 -2.04
N ALA A 18 -8.41 2.39 -1.17
CA ALA A 18 -9.40 1.33 -1.35
C ALA A 18 -10.25 1.53 -2.62
N LEU A 19 -10.62 2.78 -2.92
CA LEU A 19 -11.32 3.12 -4.17
C LEU A 19 -10.43 2.88 -5.40
N LEU A 20 -9.14 3.22 -5.30
CA LEU A 20 -8.14 2.96 -6.34
C LEU A 20 -8.01 1.44 -6.58
N ASP A 21 -7.76 0.68 -5.52
CA ASP A 21 -7.63 -0.77 -5.57
C ASP A 21 -8.89 -1.43 -6.15
N ARG A 22 -10.08 -0.96 -5.77
CA ARG A 22 -11.34 -1.41 -6.38
C ARG A 22 -11.44 -1.10 -7.87
N ARG A 23 -11.04 0.10 -8.30
CA ARG A 23 -11.20 0.58 -9.68
C ARG A 23 -10.37 -0.22 -10.67
N TRP A 24 -9.16 -0.64 -10.29
CA TRP A 24 -8.24 -1.41 -11.14
C TRP A 24 -8.06 -2.87 -10.69
N ARG A 25 -8.70 -3.29 -9.60
CA ARG A 25 -8.61 -4.64 -9.00
C ARG A 25 -7.16 -5.05 -8.79
N LEU A 26 -6.45 -4.32 -7.91
CA LEU A 26 -5.00 -4.40 -7.80
C LEU A 26 -4.53 -5.44 -6.78
N VAL A 27 -5.12 -5.42 -5.58
CA VAL A 27 -4.67 -6.17 -4.40
C VAL A 27 -5.86 -6.88 -3.76
N LEU A 28 -6.62 -6.20 -2.91
CA LEU A 28 -7.72 -6.81 -2.17
C LEU A 28 -8.92 -7.10 -3.08
N TRP A 29 -9.13 -6.31 -4.14
CA TRP A 29 -10.18 -6.52 -5.14
C TRP A 29 -9.76 -7.43 -6.31
N ALA A 30 -8.47 -7.79 -6.38
CA ALA A 30 -7.97 -8.86 -7.24
C ALA A 30 -8.12 -10.22 -6.56
N ASP A 31 -7.58 -10.37 -5.36
CA ASP A 31 -7.68 -11.57 -4.52
C ASP A 31 -7.65 -11.15 -3.04
N ALA A 32 -8.84 -11.08 -2.44
CA ALA A 32 -9.00 -10.62 -1.07
C ALA A 32 -8.24 -11.48 -0.06
N ARG A 33 -8.14 -12.80 -0.28
CA ARG A 33 -7.46 -13.71 0.66
C ARG A 33 -5.96 -13.46 0.63
N ARG A 34 -5.34 -13.50 -0.56
CA ARG A 34 -3.90 -13.28 -0.70
C ARG A 34 -3.52 -11.85 -0.30
N GLY A 35 -4.29 -10.87 -0.75
CA GLY A 35 -4.07 -9.46 -0.41
C GLY A 35 -4.15 -9.21 1.09
N ALA A 36 -5.15 -9.77 1.79
CA ALA A 36 -5.28 -9.62 3.23
C ALA A 36 -4.12 -10.31 3.98
N VAL A 37 -3.71 -11.51 3.56
CA VAL A 37 -2.58 -12.21 4.19
C VAL A 37 -1.29 -11.39 4.08
N VAL A 38 -0.98 -10.86 2.89
CA VAL A 38 0.25 -10.06 2.69
C VAL A 38 0.18 -8.74 3.46
N LEU A 39 -0.98 -8.06 3.44
CA LEU A 39 -1.18 -6.83 4.19
C LEU A 39 -1.01 -7.05 5.69
N LEU A 40 -1.64 -8.10 6.24
CA LEU A 40 -1.53 -8.46 7.66
C LEU A 40 -0.10 -8.86 8.02
N ALA A 41 0.57 -9.67 7.20
CA ALA A 41 1.95 -10.07 7.44
C ALA A 41 2.89 -8.86 7.47
N GLY A 42 2.74 -7.93 6.52
CA GLY A 42 3.53 -6.68 6.49
C GLY A 42 3.24 -5.80 7.70
N ALA A 43 1.96 -5.60 8.04
CA ALA A 43 1.58 -4.81 9.20
C ALA A 43 2.11 -5.40 10.51
N VAL A 44 2.01 -6.72 10.71
CA VAL A 44 2.56 -7.40 11.89
C VAL A 44 4.08 -7.25 11.95
N LEU A 45 4.78 -7.43 10.82
CA LEU A 45 6.23 -7.25 10.75
C LEU A 45 6.66 -5.84 11.18
N PHE A 46 6.01 -4.80 10.63
CA PHE A 46 6.33 -3.42 11.00
C PHE A 46 5.95 -3.09 12.43
N LEU A 47 4.83 -3.58 12.94
CA LEU A 47 4.46 -3.39 14.34
C LEU A 47 5.44 -4.06 15.31
N LEU A 48 5.95 -5.25 14.96
CA LEU A 48 7.00 -5.90 15.74
C LEU A 48 8.30 -5.10 15.69
N TRP A 49 8.61 -4.51 14.55
CA TRP A 49 9.75 -3.62 14.39
C TRP A 49 9.60 -2.33 15.22
N ASP A 50 8.43 -1.69 15.17
CA ASP A 50 8.11 -0.51 15.97
C ASP A 50 8.25 -0.82 17.47
N ALA A 51 7.70 -1.94 17.92
CA ALA A 51 7.84 -2.39 19.30
C ALA A 51 9.31 -2.62 19.70
N ALA A 52 10.12 -3.21 18.82
CA ALA A 52 11.55 -3.41 19.07
C ALA A 52 12.30 -2.07 19.16
N ALA A 53 11.97 -1.10 18.31
CA ALA A 53 12.59 0.23 18.31
C ALA A 53 12.18 1.05 19.54
N ILE A 54 10.93 0.95 20.00
CA ILE A 54 10.46 1.54 21.26
C ILE A 54 11.22 0.92 22.44
N ALA A 55 11.33 -0.42 22.48
CA ALA A 55 12.05 -1.12 23.55
C ALA A 55 13.55 -0.77 23.58
N ALA A 56 14.14 -0.46 22.43
CA ALA A 56 15.53 0.01 22.31
C ALA A 56 15.71 1.49 22.66
N GLY A 57 14.64 2.24 22.94
CA GLY A 57 14.69 3.68 23.23
C GLY A 57 15.01 4.54 22.01
N VAL A 58 14.82 4.03 20.79
CA VAL A 58 15.05 4.76 19.53
C VAL A 58 13.93 5.77 19.28
N TYR A 59 12.71 5.46 19.75
CA TYR A 59 11.56 6.35 19.67
C TYR A 59 11.28 6.99 21.04
N GLU A 60 11.27 8.32 21.08
CA GLU A 60 10.73 9.09 22.21
C GLU A 60 9.20 9.10 22.10
N ARG A 61 8.54 8.73 23.20
CA ARG A 61 7.09 8.78 23.48
C ARG A 61 6.24 9.67 22.57
N GLY A 62 5.00 9.21 22.34
CA GLY A 62 3.83 9.96 21.87
C GLY A 62 3.41 11.20 22.68
N GLY A 63 4.36 12.00 23.16
CA GLY A 63 4.21 13.32 23.77
C GLY A 63 4.12 14.45 22.74
N SER A 64 4.01 14.16 21.44
CA SER A 64 3.71 15.20 20.46
C SER A 64 2.26 15.65 20.63
N ALA A 65 2.02 16.97 20.66
CA ALA A 65 0.68 17.57 20.81
C ALA A 65 -0.31 17.15 19.70
N ALA A 66 0.16 16.41 18.69
CA ALA A 66 -0.57 15.90 17.56
C ALA A 66 -1.15 14.49 17.73
N MET A 67 -1.04 13.85 18.88
CA MET A 67 -1.68 12.53 19.11
C MET A 67 -3.00 12.68 19.85
N THR A 68 -3.99 11.83 19.53
CA THR A 68 -5.30 11.82 20.22
C THR A 68 -5.19 11.40 21.68
N GLY A 69 -4.10 10.73 22.06
CA GLY A 69 -3.88 10.16 23.39
C GLY A 69 -4.46 8.76 23.57
N VAL A 70 -5.08 8.17 22.52
CA VAL A 70 -5.55 6.79 22.54
C VAL A 70 -4.39 5.84 22.24
N LEU A 71 -3.99 5.05 23.24
CA LEU A 71 -2.89 4.10 23.15
C LEU A 71 -3.45 2.67 23.07
N LEU A 72 -2.99 1.87 22.10
CA LEU A 72 -3.29 0.42 22.03
C LEU A 72 -2.37 -0.41 22.94
N ALA A 73 -1.14 0.04 23.14
CA ALA A 73 -0.13 -0.58 24.00
C ALA A 73 0.67 0.51 24.71
N PRO A 74 1.52 0.19 25.71
CA PRO A 74 2.42 1.18 26.30
C PRO A 74 3.20 1.86 25.19
N GLU A 75 2.90 3.13 24.98
CA GLU A 75 3.53 3.99 23.98
C GLU A 75 3.24 3.68 22.50
N LEU A 76 2.17 2.94 22.18
CA LEU A 76 1.71 2.74 20.80
C LEU A 76 0.33 3.39 20.52
N PRO A 77 0.31 4.61 19.99
CA PRO A 77 -0.87 5.34 19.58
C PRO A 77 -1.70 4.66 18.48
N LEU A 78 -3.02 4.88 18.51
CA LEU A 78 -3.96 4.36 17.54
C LEU A 78 -3.62 4.76 16.10
N GLU A 79 -3.18 5.98 15.92
CA GLU A 79 -2.85 6.54 14.61
C GLU A 79 -1.65 5.85 13.97
N GLU A 80 -0.72 5.31 14.76
CA GLU A 80 0.43 4.57 14.24
C GLU A 80 0.01 3.24 13.63
N LEU A 81 -0.95 2.54 14.23
CA LEU A 81 -1.53 1.34 13.64
C LEU A 81 -2.15 1.64 12.27
N PHE A 82 -2.94 2.71 12.18
CA PHE A 82 -3.53 3.14 10.90
C PHE A 82 -2.47 3.59 9.90
N PHE A 83 -1.39 4.24 10.34
CA PHE A 83 -0.28 4.64 9.51
C PHE A 83 0.47 3.43 8.93
N VAL A 84 0.77 2.42 9.76
CA VAL A 84 1.44 1.18 9.31
C VAL A 84 0.57 0.43 8.30
N VAL A 85 -0.73 0.30 8.57
CA VAL A 85 -1.68 -0.30 7.63
C VAL A 85 -1.74 0.50 6.33
N PHE A 86 -1.82 1.83 6.42
CA PHE A 86 -1.78 2.72 5.27
C PHE A 86 -0.49 2.55 4.46
N LEU A 87 0.67 2.53 5.11
CA LEU A 87 1.98 2.36 4.47
C LEU A 87 2.05 1.04 3.72
N CYS A 88 1.72 -0.07 4.37
CA CYS A 88 1.70 -1.39 3.75
C CYS A 88 0.75 -1.42 2.56
N TYR A 89 -0.46 -0.88 2.73
CA TYR A 89 -1.49 -0.92 1.71
C TYR A 89 -1.13 -0.03 0.50
N LEU A 90 -0.58 1.16 0.75
CA LEU A 90 -0.03 2.05 -0.27
C LEU A 90 1.03 1.33 -1.11
N THR A 91 1.98 0.64 -0.49
CA THR A 91 3.03 -0.10 -1.20
C THR A 91 2.44 -1.18 -2.11
N LEU A 92 1.46 -1.95 -1.63
CA LEU A 92 0.80 -2.98 -2.43
C LEU A 92 0.03 -2.40 -3.61
N VAL A 93 -0.71 -1.31 -3.40
CA VAL A 93 -1.47 -0.62 -4.45
C VAL A 93 -0.53 -0.03 -5.50
N LEU A 94 0.56 0.62 -5.10
CA LEU A 94 1.59 1.12 -6.02
C LEU A 94 2.22 -0.01 -6.83
N ARG A 95 2.55 -1.13 -6.18
CA ARG A 95 3.09 -2.30 -6.87
C ARG A 95 2.10 -2.86 -7.90
N GLY A 96 0.80 -2.90 -7.59
CA GLY A 96 -0.23 -3.30 -8.55
C GLY A 96 -0.37 -2.32 -9.73
N LEU A 97 -0.32 -1.01 -9.47
CA LEU A 97 -0.36 0.00 -10.53
C LEU A 97 0.82 -0.14 -11.50
N VAL A 98 2.02 -0.40 -10.98
CA VAL A 98 3.22 -0.63 -11.81
C VAL A 98 3.00 -1.82 -12.75
N ASP A 99 2.40 -2.92 -12.29
CA ASP A 99 2.07 -4.07 -13.15
C ASP A 99 1.09 -3.69 -14.26
N VAL A 100 0.05 -2.94 -13.92
CA VAL A 100 -0.96 -2.50 -14.91
C VAL A 100 -0.30 -1.64 -16.00
N VAL A 101 0.55 -0.69 -15.60
CA VAL A 101 1.26 0.18 -16.55
C VAL A 101 2.27 -0.61 -17.39
N ALA A 102 3.02 -1.53 -16.78
CA ALA A 102 3.99 -2.36 -17.50
C ALA A 102 3.32 -3.24 -18.57
N ARG A 103 2.18 -3.87 -18.24
CA ARG A 103 1.40 -4.68 -19.20
C ARG A 103 0.86 -3.83 -20.36
N ALA A 104 0.32 -2.65 -20.08
CA ALA A 104 -0.19 -1.74 -21.11
C ALA A 104 0.90 -1.29 -22.10
N ARG A 105 2.15 -1.12 -21.64
CA ARG A 105 3.30 -0.80 -22.50
C ARG A 105 3.75 -1.98 -23.34
N GLY A 106 3.78 -3.19 -22.78
CA GLY A 106 4.14 -4.41 -23.50
C GLY A 106 3.22 -4.72 -24.69
N SER A 107 1.90 -4.56 -24.52
CA SER A 107 0.93 -4.81 -25.60
C SER A 107 1.02 -3.84 -26.78
N ARG A 108 1.61 -2.65 -26.59
CA ARG A 108 1.79 -1.65 -27.66
C ARG A 108 3.00 -1.93 -28.55
N ALA A 109 3.93 -2.78 -28.12
CA ALA A 109 5.19 -3.00 -28.83
C ALA A 109 5.08 -3.99 -30.02
N LEU A 110 3.95 -4.66 -30.24
CA LEU A 110 3.80 -5.66 -31.30
C LEU A 110 2.59 -5.44 -32.23
N PRO A 111 2.71 -4.52 -33.21
CA PRO A 111 1.97 -4.62 -34.47
C PRO A 111 2.87 -4.51 -35.72
N GLY A 112 4.05 -5.14 -35.73
CA GLY A 112 5.01 -5.05 -36.86
C GLY A 112 5.63 -6.35 -37.37
N ALA A 113 5.67 -7.43 -36.60
CA ALA A 113 6.41 -8.65 -36.98
C ALA A 113 5.67 -9.57 -37.96
N GLY A 114 4.37 -9.36 -38.20
CA GLY A 114 3.56 -10.17 -39.12
C GLY A 114 3.54 -9.68 -40.56
N ALA A 115 3.82 -8.40 -40.81
CA ALA A 115 3.75 -7.80 -42.14
C ALA A 115 4.98 -8.12 -43.00
N VAL A 116 6.15 -8.29 -42.38
CA VAL A 116 7.41 -8.56 -43.10
C VAL A 116 7.45 -9.99 -43.68
N ARG A 117 6.77 -10.95 -43.04
CA ARG A 117 6.75 -12.35 -43.50
C ARG A 117 5.81 -12.59 -44.70
N ALA A 118 4.79 -11.75 -44.86
CA ALA A 118 3.86 -11.83 -46.00
C ALA A 118 4.45 -11.26 -47.29
N GLU A 119 5.43 -10.34 -47.21
CA GLU A 119 6.14 -9.84 -48.39
C GLU A 119 7.27 -10.78 -48.85
N GLU A 120 7.82 -11.60 -47.96
CA GLU A 120 8.85 -12.61 -48.29
C GLU A 120 8.27 -13.89 -48.95
N GLU A 121 7.02 -14.25 -48.68
CA GLU A 121 6.35 -15.41 -49.34
C GLU A 121 5.78 -15.08 -50.73
N VAL A 122 5.69 -13.80 -51.10
CA VAL A 122 5.11 -13.36 -52.38
C VAL A 122 6.19 -13.04 -53.43
N ARG A 123 7.48 -13.16 -53.10
CA ARG A 123 8.61 -12.89 -53.98
C ARG A 123 9.38 -14.16 -54.37
#